data_AF-A0A950FFC4-F1
#
_entry.id   AF-A0A950FFC4-F1
#
_cell.length_a   1.000
_cell.length_b   1.000
_cell.length_c   1.000
_cell.angle_alpha   90.00
_cell.angle_beta   90.00
_cell.angle_gamma   90.00
#
_symmetry.space_group_name_H-M   'P 1'
#
loop_
_entity.id
_entity.type
_entity.pdbx_description
1 polymer ?
#
loop_
_entity_poly.entity_id
_entity_poly.type
_entity_poly.pdbx_seq_one_letter_code
_entity_poly.pdbx_strand_id
1 'polypeptide(L)' 'MVIPGSLGQSKMGNTLARYAIWEDGHFELRACEYPVETTASKIAAMPVPDDVKRELIDVLRTGTVP' A
#
# COMPACT_ATOMS: atom_id res chain seq x y z
N MET A 1 5.66 16.56 -12.87
CA MET A 1 5.72 15.86 -11.57
C MET A 1 5.37 14.40 -11.81
N VAL A 2 6.13 13.47 -11.23
CA VAL A 2 5.81 12.04 -11.30
C VAL A 2 5.47 11.57 -9.89
N ILE A 3 4.34 10.89 -9.74
CA ILE A 3 3.90 10.27 -8.48
C ILE A 3 4.11 8.76 -8.63
N PRO A 4 5.03 8.14 -7.87
CA PRO A 4 5.44 6.74 -8.07
C PRO A 4 4.38 5.71 -7.62
N GLY A 5 3.25 6.18 -7.07
CA GLY A 5 2.26 5.36 -6.40
C GLY A 5 2.45 5.37 -4.88
N SER A 6 1.79 4.43 -4.20
CA SER A 6 1.86 4.27 -2.76
C SER A 6 2.47 2.92 -2.42
N LEU A 7 3.43 2.94 -1.49
CA LEU A 7 4.05 1.73 -0.94
C LEU A 7 3.12 1.03 0.06
N GLY A 8 2.48 1.80 0.96
CA GLY A 8 1.80 1.26 2.13
C GLY A 8 0.27 1.22 2.06
N GLN A 9 -0.34 1.97 1.16
CA GLN A 9 -1.80 2.01 0.97
C GLN A 9 -2.08 2.27 -0.51
N SER A 10 -1.76 1.29 -1.37
CA SER A 10 -2.03 1.36 -2.80
C SER A 10 -3.54 1.49 -3.02
N LYS A 11 -3.98 2.52 -3.74
CA LYS A 11 -5.40 2.73 -4.10
C LYS A 11 -5.68 2.40 -5.58
N MET A 12 -4.87 1.49 -6.13
CA MET A 12 -4.84 1.18 -7.56
C MET A 12 -5.49 -0.18 -7.88
N GLY A 13 -6.43 -0.64 -7.04
CA GLY A 13 -7.21 -1.87 -7.24
C GLY A 13 -6.42 -3.18 -7.12
N ASN A 14 -5.24 -3.15 -6.51
CA ASN A 14 -4.43 -4.33 -6.20
C ASN A 14 -3.54 -4.09 -4.99
N THR A 15 -3.08 -5.20 -4.41
CA THR A 15 -2.26 -5.29 -3.20
C THR A 15 -0.79 -4.95 -3.43
N LEU A 16 -0.37 -4.52 -4.64
CA LEU A 16 1.04 -4.32 -4.93
C LEU A 16 1.54 -2.99 -4.36
N ALA A 17 2.68 -3.06 -3.66
CA ALA A 17 3.43 -1.87 -3.29
C ALA A 17 4.07 -1.28 -4.55
N ARG A 18 3.93 0.02 -4.77
CA ARG A 18 4.49 0.70 -5.94
C ARG A 18 5.56 1.69 -5.52
N TYR A 19 6.66 1.70 -6.26
CA TYR A 19 7.75 2.64 -6.12
C TYR A 19 8.36 2.95 -7.48
N ALA A 20 9.18 4.00 -7.52
CA ALA A 20 9.97 4.32 -8.70
C ALA A 20 11.47 4.21 -8.40
N ILE A 21 12.21 3.79 -9.42
CA ILE A 21 13.67 3.92 -9.46
C ILE A 21 13.99 5.07 -10.42
N TRP A 22 14.80 6.00 -9.97
CA TRP A 22 15.43 7.02 -10.81
C TRP A 22 16.93 6.77 -10.78
N GLU A 23 17.51 6.36 -11.90
CA GLU A 23 18.95 6.11 -12.05
C GLU A 23 19.40 6.53 -13.46
N ASP A 24 20.52 7.25 -13.58
CA ASP A 24 21.10 7.71 -14.85
C ASP A 24 20.14 8.46 -15.80
N GLY A 25 19.19 9.22 -15.23
CA GLY A 25 18.18 9.94 -16.01
C GLY A 25 17.05 9.06 -16.55
N HIS A 26 17.08 7.76 -16.24
CA HIS A 26 16.00 6.82 -16.54
C HIS A 26 15.05 6.70 -15.35
N PHE A 27 13.74 6.65 -15.64
CA PHE A 27 12.69 6.52 -14.64
C PHE A 27 11.91 5.23 -14.87
N GLU A 28 11.84 4.38 -13.85
CA GLU A 28 11.19 3.08 -13.92
C GLU A 28 10.18 2.90 -12.79
N LEU A 29 8.92 2.58 -13.12
CA LEU A 29 7.91 2.22 -12.13
C LEU A 29 7.97 0.72 -11.86
N ARG A 30 8.07 0.36 -10.59
CA ARG A 30 8.07 -1.03 -10.13
C ARG A 30 6.94 -1.30 -9.17
N ALA A 31 6.46 -2.53 -9.22
CA ALA A 31 5.46 -3.06 -8.32
C ALA A 31 5.99 -4.36 -7.73
N CYS A 32 5.84 -4.54 -6.43
CA CYS A 32 6.21 -5.79 -5.76
C CYS A 32 5.10 -6.28 -4.82
N GLU A 33 5.04 -7.60 -4.67
CA GLU A 33 4.26 -8.23 -3.63
C GLU A 33 4.92 -8.00 -2.27
N TYR A 34 4.10 -7.91 -1.23
CA TYR A 34 4.54 -7.84 0.15
C TYR A 34 3.57 -8.65 1.02
N PRO A 35 3.97 -9.05 2.24
CA PRO A 35 3.11 -9.86 3.11
C PRO A 35 1.97 -9.00 3.69
N VAL A 36 0.90 -8.85 2.92
CA VAL A 36 -0.29 -8.04 3.24
C VAL A 36 -0.84 -8.39 4.62
N GLU A 37 -1.05 -9.68 4.89
CA GLU A 37 -1.65 -10.15 6.14
C GLU A 37 -0.78 -9.92 7.38
N THR A 38 0.56 -9.95 7.22
CA THR A 38 1.47 -9.58 8.31
C THR A 38 1.33 -8.09 8.67
N THR A 39 1.09 -7.24 7.67
CA THR A 39 0.86 -5.80 7.88
C THR A 39 -0.52 -5.55 8.49
N ALA A 40 -1.56 -6.23 7.98
CA ALA A 40 -2.91 -6.16 8.52
C ALA A 40 -2.97 -6.58 10.00
N SER A 41 -2.23 -7.62 10.38
CA SER A 41 -2.15 -8.09 11.78
C SER A 41 -1.56 -7.03 12.72
N LYS A 42 -0.55 -6.28 12.25
CA LYS A 42 0.03 -5.16 13.02
C LYS A 42 -0.97 -4.02 13.20
N ILE A 43 -1.74 -3.69 12.15
CA ILE A 43 -2.79 -2.67 12.20
C ILE A 43 -3.90 -3.07 13.18
N ALA A 44 -4.30 -4.35 13.18
CA ALA A 44 -5.30 -4.87 14.11
C ALA A 44 -4.89 -4.66 15.59
N ALA A 45 -3.59 -4.69 15.89
CA ALA A 45 -3.03 -4.48 17.22
C ALA A 45 -2.82 -3.01 17.61
N MET A 46 -3.07 -2.04 16.72
CA MET A 46 -2.84 -0.63 17.03
C MET A 46 -3.87 -0.07 18.03
N PRO A 47 -3.49 0.88 18.90
CA PRO A 47 -4.41 1.53 19.83
C PRO A 47 -5.19 2.66 19.13
N VAL A 48 -5.83 2.35 18.00
CA VAL A 48 -6.69 3.25 17.24
C VAL A 48 -8.11 2.67 17.16
N PRO A 49 -9.13 3.49 16.83
CA PRO A 49 -10.50 3.01 16.65
C PRO A 49 -10.63 1.87 15.63
N ASP A 50 -11.57 0.95 15.86
CA ASP A 50 -11.71 -0.28 15.07
C ASP A 50 -12.28 -0.06 13.65
N ASP A 51 -13.02 1.02 13.45
CA ASP A 51 -13.39 1.54 12.12
C ASP A 51 -12.15 1.94 11.31
N VAL A 52 -11.23 2.71 11.92
CA VAL A 52 -9.97 3.11 11.28
C VAL A 52 -9.11 1.89 10.94
N LYS A 53 -9.04 0.89 11.82
CA LYS A 53 -8.32 -0.37 11.52
C LYS A 53 -8.92 -1.10 10.32
N ARG A 54 -10.25 -1.22 10.28
CA ARG A 54 -10.96 -1.91 9.20
C ARG A 54 -10.71 -1.23 7.86
N GLU A 55 -10.88 0.09 7.79
CA GLU A 55 -10.62 0.84 6.56
C GLU A 55 -9.17 0.66 6.07
N LEU A 56 -8.19 0.74 6.97
CA LEU A 56 -6.78 0.57 6.61
C LEU A 56 -6.47 -0.86 6.13
N ILE A 57 -7.08 -1.88 6.74
CA ILE A 57 -6.90 -3.29 6.35
C ILE A 57 -7.60 -3.57 5.02
N ASP A 58 -8.78 -2.99 4.79
CA ASP A 58 -9.53 -3.18 3.55
C ASP A 58 -8.74 -2.63 2.37
N VAL A 59 -8.20 -1.40 2.48
CA VAL A 59 -7.36 -0.82 1.44
C VAL A 59 -6.10 -1.67 1.18
N LEU A 60 -5.47 -2.25 2.21
CA LEU A 60 -4.34 -3.16 2.02
C LEU A 60 -4.70 -4.41 1.21
N ARG A 61 -5.91 -4.96 1.40
CA ARG A 61 -6.37 -6.21 0.77
C ARG A 61 -6.97 -6.01 -0.61
N THR A 62 -7.67 -4.91 -0.84
CA THR A 62 -8.38 -4.67 -2.11
C THR A 62 -7.65 -3.68 -3.00
N GLY A 63 -6.78 -2.85 -2.41
CA GLY A 63 -6.21 -1.70 -3.08
C GLY A 63 -7.27 -0.64 -3.44
N THR A 64 -8.40 -0.58 -2.74
CA THR A 64 -9.49 0.38 -2.96
C THR A 64 -9.94 0.98 -1.63
N VAL A 65 -10.37 2.24 -1.66
CA VAL A 65 -11.10 2.84 -0.53
C VAL A 65 -12.56 2.38 -0.63
N PRO A 66 -13.23 2.06 0.48
CA PRO A 66 -14.68 1.85 0.51
C PRO A 66 -15.46 3.02 -0.07
#